data_AF-A0A2Z4LY81-F1
#
_entry.id   AF-A0A2Z4LY81-F1
#
_cell.length_a   1.000
_cell.length_b   1.000
_cell.length_c   1.000
_cell.angle_alpha   90.00
_cell.angle_beta   90.00
_cell.angle_gamma   90.00
#
_symmetry.space_group_name_H-M   'P 1'
#
loop_
_entity.id
_entity.type
_entity.pdbx_description
1 polymer ?
#
loop_
_entity_poly.entity_id
_entity_poly.type
_entity_poly.pdbx_seq_one_letter_code
_entity_poly.pdbx_strand_id
1 'polypeptide(L)'
;MKLSITGLLLFFLIGCSEKTKVDDQSILEKTIAVHDSLDTWQTATLNLHIQEPRVSNPSRYSILKLDNENNTFELSRNRDEHISKHIIESNGNSSVLLDGKVETDTTLIQKYRLDASRSIGYKNFYKLLYGLPMSLEEAMKEVVSTSDILFNNENCYSIEIELKEAIISKFWNIYVSKNDMTLKGVDIVFPDDPEKGDRIYFDGTINIDGLKIPRIRHWHELKDDTYSGSDLIIKEIQE
;
A
#
# COMPACT_ATOMS: atom_id res chain seq x y z
N MET A 1 -79.78 -19.92 -20.72
CA MET A 1 -78.82 -18.85 -20.40
C MET A 1 -77.84 -19.36 -19.35
N LYS A 2 -76.59 -19.65 -19.73
CA LYS A 2 -75.50 -19.90 -18.77
C LYS A 2 -74.43 -18.84 -19.05
N LEU A 3 -74.27 -17.91 -18.11
CA LEU A 3 -73.24 -16.87 -18.16
C LEU A 3 -71.95 -17.49 -17.58
N SER A 4 -70.90 -17.61 -18.41
CA SER A 4 -69.57 -17.99 -17.95
C SER A 4 -68.78 -16.72 -17.70
N ILE A 5 -68.41 -16.47 -16.44
CA ILE A 5 -67.53 -15.37 -16.03
C ILE A 5 -66.12 -15.94 -15.97
N THR A 6 -65.29 -15.58 -16.93
CA THR A 6 -63.87 -15.94 -16.95
C THR A 6 -63.08 -14.81 -16.27
N GLY A 7 -62.67 -15.02 -15.02
CA GLY A 7 -61.83 -14.08 -14.28
C GLY A 7 -60.38 -14.18 -14.75
N LEU A 8 -59.85 -13.08 -15.28
CA LEU A 8 -58.44 -12.94 -15.66
C LEU A 8 -57.62 -12.59 -14.42
N LEU A 9 -56.82 -13.53 -13.93
CA LEU A 9 -55.93 -13.34 -12.78
C LEU A 9 -54.64 -12.66 -13.25
N LEU A 10 -54.47 -11.38 -12.90
CA LEU A 10 -53.26 -10.61 -13.20
C LEU A 10 -52.21 -10.88 -12.10
N PHE A 11 -51.20 -11.69 -12.41
CA PHE A 11 -50.05 -11.91 -11.52
C PHE A 11 -49.11 -10.69 -11.59
N PHE A 12 -49.09 -9.89 -10.52
CA PHE A 12 -48.10 -8.84 -10.30
C PHE A 12 -46.77 -9.52 -9.90
N LEU A 13 -45.82 -9.61 -10.84
CA LEU A 13 -44.45 -10.02 -10.53
C LEU A 13 -43.75 -8.85 -9.84
N ILE A 14 -43.70 -8.90 -8.51
CA ILE A 14 -42.83 -8.05 -7.70
C ILE A 14 -41.41 -8.59 -7.92
N GLY A 15 -40.66 -7.96 -8.81
CA GLY A 15 -39.24 -8.22 -8.97
C GLY A 15 -38.49 -7.74 -7.73
N CYS A 16 -38.12 -8.67 -6.84
CA CYS A 16 -37.05 -8.42 -5.89
C CYS A 16 -35.77 -8.19 -6.69
N SER A 17 -35.28 -6.96 -6.72
CA SER A 17 -33.90 -6.69 -7.11
C SER A 17 -33.02 -7.26 -5.99
N GLU A 18 -32.50 -8.47 -6.17
CA GLU A 18 -31.35 -8.91 -5.39
C GLU A 18 -30.21 -7.93 -5.68
N LYS A 19 -29.75 -7.20 -4.66
CA LYS A 19 -28.48 -6.49 -4.76
C LYS A 19 -27.43 -7.55 -5.03
N THR A 20 -26.85 -7.56 -6.23
CA THR A 20 -25.69 -8.38 -6.55
C THR A 20 -24.61 -8.07 -5.52
N LYS A 21 -24.33 -9.05 -4.64
CA LYS A 21 -23.18 -8.99 -3.75
C LYS A 21 -21.96 -8.81 -4.66
N VAL A 22 -21.32 -7.65 -4.58
CA VAL A 22 -20.09 -7.43 -5.33
C VAL A 22 -19.09 -8.46 -4.81
N ASP A 23 -18.45 -9.18 -5.72
CA ASP A 23 -17.44 -10.16 -5.37
C ASP A 23 -16.14 -9.40 -5.05
N ASP A 24 -15.82 -9.32 -3.76
CA ASP A 24 -14.66 -8.59 -3.23
C ASP A 24 -13.36 -9.01 -3.92
N GLN A 25 -13.21 -10.31 -4.18
CA GLN A 25 -12.09 -10.88 -4.90
C GLN A 25 -12.02 -10.34 -6.34
N SER A 26 -13.16 -10.17 -6.99
CA SER A 26 -13.24 -9.58 -8.33
C SER A 26 -12.82 -8.10 -8.36
N ILE A 27 -13.03 -7.33 -7.28
CA ILE A 27 -12.55 -5.94 -7.22
C ILE A 27 -11.02 -5.93 -7.11
N LEU A 28 -10.45 -6.73 -6.21
CA LEU A 28 -9.01 -6.83 -6.02
C LEU A 28 -8.29 -7.26 -7.31
N GLU A 29 -8.79 -8.28 -8.00
CA GLU A 29 -8.24 -8.73 -9.28
C GLU A 29 -8.28 -7.62 -10.35
N LYS A 30 -9.39 -6.87 -10.43
CA LYS A 30 -9.51 -5.76 -11.39
C LYS A 30 -8.56 -4.62 -11.09
N THR A 31 -8.40 -4.23 -9.82
CA THR A 31 -7.45 -3.18 -9.46
C THR A 31 -6.01 -3.63 -9.67
N ILE A 32 -5.66 -4.88 -9.35
CA ILE A 32 -4.34 -5.44 -9.66
C ILE A 32 -4.06 -5.38 -11.16
N ALA A 33 -5.00 -5.81 -12.01
CA ALA A 33 -4.83 -5.77 -13.46
C ALA A 33 -4.68 -4.34 -14.03
N VAL A 34 -5.27 -3.32 -13.40
CA VAL A 34 -5.08 -1.91 -13.78
C VAL A 34 -3.65 -1.44 -13.50
N HIS A 35 -3.07 -1.93 -12.40
CA HIS A 35 -1.75 -1.53 -11.91
C HIS A 35 -0.60 -2.38 -12.46
N ASP A 36 -0.84 -3.65 -12.76
CA ASP A 36 0.13 -4.61 -13.31
C ASP A 36 -0.56 -5.54 -14.31
N SER A 37 -0.75 -5.04 -15.54
CA SER A 37 -1.41 -5.81 -16.60
C SER A 37 -0.56 -6.95 -17.17
N LEU A 38 0.72 -7.00 -16.80
CA LEU A 38 1.69 -7.99 -17.30
C LEU A 38 2.02 -9.06 -16.26
N ASP A 39 1.47 -8.96 -15.05
CA ASP A 39 1.75 -9.87 -13.93
C ASP A 39 3.25 -9.98 -13.62
N THR A 40 3.89 -8.82 -13.49
CA THR A 40 5.36 -8.67 -13.36
C THR A 40 5.81 -8.31 -11.96
N TRP A 41 4.89 -8.02 -11.03
CA TRP A 41 5.23 -7.61 -9.67
C TRP A 41 6.18 -8.59 -8.95
N GLN A 42 5.99 -9.90 -9.12
CA GLN A 42 6.80 -10.90 -8.43
C GLN A 42 8.26 -10.93 -8.91
N THR A 43 8.55 -10.42 -10.10
CA THR A 43 9.92 -10.31 -10.65
C THR A 43 10.39 -8.87 -10.78
N ALA A 44 9.61 -7.92 -10.26
CA ALA A 44 9.90 -6.50 -10.40
C ALA A 44 11.14 -6.07 -9.61
N THR A 45 11.86 -5.11 -10.18
CA THR A 45 12.90 -4.35 -9.50
C THR A 45 12.49 -2.88 -9.37
N LEU A 46 12.57 -2.32 -8.16
CA LEU A 46 12.30 -0.91 -7.90
C LEU A 46 13.58 -0.20 -7.48
N ASN A 47 14.04 0.75 -8.30
CA ASN A 47 15.18 1.62 -8.01
C ASN A 47 14.72 3.07 -7.88
N LEU A 48 14.36 3.49 -6.66
CA LEU A 48 13.63 4.74 -6.42
C LEU A 48 14.43 5.75 -5.62
N HIS A 49 14.42 7.02 -6.05
CA HIS A 49 14.72 8.14 -5.17
C HIS A 49 13.41 8.71 -4.63
N ILE A 50 13.22 8.58 -3.32
CA ILE A 50 12.01 8.98 -2.61
C ILE A 50 12.35 10.17 -1.72
N GLN A 51 11.74 11.33 -1.97
CA GLN A 51 11.74 12.43 -1.01
C GLN A 51 10.65 12.18 0.02
N GLU A 52 10.98 12.31 1.30
CA GLU A 52 10.11 11.93 2.41
C GLU A 52 9.93 13.09 3.40
N PRO A 53 9.54 14.30 2.97
CA PRO A 53 9.38 15.44 3.87
C PRO A 53 8.41 15.10 5.00
N ARG A 54 8.84 15.36 6.22
CA ARG A 54 8.01 15.31 7.43
C ARG A 54 8.00 16.69 8.06
N VAL A 55 6.95 17.00 8.83
CA VAL A 55 6.82 18.29 9.53
C VAL A 55 8.06 18.61 10.39
N SER A 56 8.63 17.60 11.05
CA SER A 56 9.83 17.73 11.88
C SER A 56 11.16 17.57 11.14
N ASN A 57 11.15 17.02 9.92
CA ASN A 57 12.35 16.77 9.12
C ASN A 57 12.02 16.90 7.62
N PRO A 58 12.06 18.12 7.07
CA PRO A 58 11.62 18.38 5.71
C PRO A 58 12.61 17.89 4.65
N SER A 59 13.88 17.65 5.00
CA SER A 59 14.94 17.25 4.08
C SER A 59 15.18 15.74 4.01
N ARG A 60 14.31 14.93 4.62
CA ARG A 60 14.46 13.47 4.62
C ARG A 60 14.27 12.92 3.21
N TYR A 61 15.13 11.99 2.81
CA TYR A 61 14.99 11.20 1.60
C TYR A 61 15.48 9.76 1.82
N SER A 62 15.05 8.90 0.92
CA SER A 62 15.48 7.51 0.83
C SER A 62 15.86 7.15 -0.61
N ILE A 63 16.88 6.32 -0.76
CA ILE A 63 17.21 5.63 -2.00
C ILE A 63 16.90 4.15 -1.77
N LEU A 64 15.89 3.65 -2.49
CA LEU A 64 15.41 2.29 -2.42
C LEU A 64 15.93 1.49 -3.61
N LYS A 65 16.49 0.31 -3.34
CA LYS A 65 16.60 -0.78 -4.30
C LYS A 65 15.85 -1.98 -3.72
N LEU A 66 14.86 -2.49 -4.45
CA LEU A 66 14.09 -3.67 -4.08
C LEU A 66 14.04 -4.59 -5.30
N ASP A 67 14.48 -5.83 -5.15
CA ASP A 67 14.39 -6.85 -6.18
C ASP A 67 13.53 -7.99 -5.63
N ASN A 68 12.33 -8.16 -6.20
CA ASN A 68 11.39 -9.16 -5.74
C ASN A 68 11.81 -10.58 -6.15
N GLU A 69 12.43 -10.75 -7.33
CA GLU A 69 12.86 -12.05 -7.86
C GLU A 69 14.01 -12.61 -7.02
N ASN A 70 15.04 -11.79 -6.80
CA ASN A 70 16.25 -12.18 -6.07
C ASN A 70 16.13 -11.95 -4.55
N ASN A 71 15.00 -11.40 -4.09
CA ASN A 71 14.69 -11.12 -2.69
C ASN A 71 15.72 -10.20 -2.00
N THR A 72 16.36 -9.31 -2.78
CA THR A 72 17.38 -8.38 -2.30
C THR A 72 16.77 -7.02 -1.96
N PHE A 73 17.44 -6.28 -1.07
CA PHE A 73 16.96 -4.97 -0.64
C PHE A 73 18.11 -4.07 -0.21
N GLU A 74 18.11 -2.83 -0.68
CA GLU A 74 18.92 -1.75 -0.15
C GLU A 74 18.07 -0.53 0.16
N LEU A 75 18.32 0.10 1.30
CA LEU A 75 17.71 1.36 1.68
C LEU A 75 18.75 2.30 2.24
N SER A 76 19.12 3.31 1.46
CA SER A 76 19.97 4.41 1.92
C SER A 76 19.11 5.58 2.38
N ARG A 77 19.43 6.18 3.52
CA ARG A 77 18.66 7.28 4.11
C ARG A 77 19.60 8.33 4.66
N ASN A 78 19.27 9.60 4.48
CA ASN A 78 19.99 10.66 5.17
C ASN A 78 19.63 10.69 6.67
N ARG A 79 20.66 11.03 7.46
CA ARG A 79 20.71 11.05 8.92
C ARG A 79 21.61 12.20 9.35
N ASP A 80 21.03 13.38 9.49
CA ASP A 80 21.79 14.62 9.68
C ASP A 80 22.81 14.79 8.52
N GLU A 81 24.11 14.73 8.84
CA GLU A 81 25.22 14.80 7.87
C GLU A 81 25.66 13.44 7.32
N HIS A 82 25.09 12.33 7.81
CA HIS A 82 25.47 10.97 7.43
C HIS A 82 24.42 10.29 6.55
N ILE A 83 24.83 9.19 5.92
CA ILE A 83 23.95 8.26 5.21
C ILE A 83 24.00 6.88 5.88
N SER A 84 22.85 6.43 6.39
CA SER A 84 22.69 5.03 6.80
C SER A 84 22.24 4.20 5.60
N LYS A 85 22.88 3.06 5.32
CA LYS A 85 22.44 2.09 4.31
C LYS A 85 22.12 0.75 4.97
N HIS A 86 20.88 0.29 4.81
CA HIS A 86 20.42 -1.05 5.21
C HIS A 86 20.45 -1.97 3.99
N ILE A 87 20.97 -3.19 4.14
CA ILE A 87 21.17 -4.14 3.03
C ILE A 87 20.61 -5.50 3.45
N ILE A 88 19.96 -6.19 2.51
CA ILE A 88 19.61 -7.62 2.56
C ILE A 88 20.11 -8.25 1.25
N GLU A 89 21.01 -9.21 1.39
CA GLU A 89 21.57 -10.00 0.29
C GLU A 89 20.60 -11.14 -0.11
N SER A 90 20.81 -11.73 -1.29
CA SER A 90 19.97 -12.82 -1.80
C SER A 90 19.95 -14.08 -0.92
N ASN A 91 21.02 -14.29 -0.12
CA ASN A 91 21.09 -15.36 0.88
C ASN A 91 20.35 -15.04 2.19
N GLY A 92 19.71 -13.87 2.29
CA GLY A 92 18.98 -13.41 3.47
C GLY A 92 19.83 -12.74 4.55
N ASN A 93 21.16 -12.68 4.40
CA ASN A 93 22.01 -11.96 5.33
C ASN A 93 21.73 -10.46 5.25
N SER A 94 21.67 -9.82 6.42
CA SER A 94 21.44 -8.39 6.52
C SER A 94 22.65 -7.66 7.12
N SER A 95 22.88 -6.44 6.66
CA SER A 95 23.92 -5.56 7.19
C SER A 95 23.45 -4.11 7.20
N VAL A 96 24.17 -3.27 7.97
CA VAL A 96 23.94 -1.82 8.01
C VAL A 96 25.28 -1.11 7.96
N LEU A 97 25.34 -0.07 7.15
CA LEU A 97 26.50 0.80 6.99
C LEU A 97 26.13 2.23 7.38
N LEU A 98 27.09 2.96 7.93
CA LEU A 98 27.06 4.42 8.07
C LEU A 98 28.18 4.98 7.19
N ASP A 99 27.85 5.85 6.25
CA ASP A 99 28.79 6.42 5.27
C ASP A 99 29.65 5.37 4.55
N GLY A 100 29.03 4.23 4.23
CA GLY A 100 29.66 3.15 3.47
C GLY A 100 30.55 2.20 4.30
N LYS A 101 30.63 2.35 5.62
CA LYS A 101 31.38 1.46 6.51
C LYS A 101 30.51 0.89 7.62
N VAL A 102 30.91 -0.26 8.17
CA VAL A 102 30.32 -0.80 9.41
C VAL A 102 30.76 0.10 10.56
N GLU A 103 29.79 0.65 11.29
CA GLU A 103 30.06 1.51 12.44
C GLU A 103 30.31 0.66 13.69
N THR A 104 31.28 1.09 14.51
CA THR A 104 31.65 0.41 15.76
C THR A 104 31.49 1.31 17.00
N ASP A 105 31.30 2.61 16.81
CA ASP A 105 30.95 3.54 17.88
C ASP A 105 29.50 3.29 18.35
N THR A 106 29.35 2.82 19.59
CA THR A 106 28.06 2.50 20.19
C THR A 106 27.12 3.71 20.30
N THR A 107 27.67 4.92 20.43
CA THR A 107 26.90 6.17 20.48
C THR A 107 26.26 6.44 19.12
N LEU A 108 27.03 6.29 18.03
CA LEU A 108 26.53 6.48 16.67
C LEU A 108 25.55 5.38 16.26
N ILE A 109 25.83 4.12 16.64
CA ILE A 109 24.93 2.98 16.43
C ILE A 109 23.57 3.25 17.08
N GLN A 110 23.55 3.71 18.33
CA GLN A 110 22.31 4.04 19.04
C GLN A 110 21.61 5.25 18.44
N LYS A 111 22.35 6.34 18.18
CA LYS A 111 21.80 7.59 17.61
C LYS A 111 21.10 7.33 16.27
N TYR A 112 21.76 6.63 15.36
CA TYR A 112 21.25 6.38 14.01
C TYR A 112 20.49 5.06 13.86
N ARG A 113 20.34 4.30 14.95
CA ARG A 113 19.63 3.01 15.02
C ARG A 113 20.16 2.00 13.99
N LEU A 114 21.48 1.86 13.95
CA LEU A 114 22.21 1.01 12.99
C LEU A 114 22.12 -0.47 13.38
N ASP A 115 20.95 -1.07 13.18
CA ASP A 115 20.66 -2.44 13.53
C ASP A 115 20.16 -3.23 12.30
N ALA A 116 20.90 -4.27 11.93
CA ALA A 116 20.63 -5.12 10.77
C ALA A 116 19.32 -5.88 10.89
N SER A 117 18.88 -6.21 12.11
CA SER A 117 17.59 -6.86 12.34
C SER A 117 16.40 -6.02 11.86
N ARG A 118 16.57 -4.70 11.74
CA ARG A 118 15.53 -3.78 11.25
C ARG A 118 15.35 -3.84 9.74
N SER A 119 16.35 -4.32 8.99
CA SER A 119 16.35 -4.31 7.53
C SER A 119 15.16 -5.10 6.97
N ILE A 120 14.79 -6.22 7.61
CA ILE A 120 13.64 -7.04 7.17
C ILE A 120 12.32 -6.28 7.28
N GLY A 121 12.13 -5.53 8.37
CA GLY A 121 10.95 -4.70 8.57
C GLY A 121 10.86 -3.58 7.53
N TYR A 122 12.00 -2.96 7.17
CA TYR A 122 12.02 -1.99 6.09
C TYR A 122 11.71 -2.62 4.73
N LYS A 123 12.31 -3.77 4.39
CA LYS A 123 11.99 -4.48 3.15
C LYS A 123 10.50 -4.78 3.05
N ASN A 124 9.91 -5.36 4.09
CA ASN A 124 8.50 -5.72 4.10
C ASN A 124 7.59 -4.48 3.99
N PHE A 125 7.94 -3.38 4.66
CA PHE A 125 7.22 -2.12 4.56
C PHE A 125 7.24 -1.54 3.14
N TYR A 126 8.42 -1.43 2.51
CA TYR A 126 8.52 -0.91 1.14
C TYR A 126 7.89 -1.88 0.12
N LYS A 127 8.12 -3.19 0.24
CA LYS A 127 7.49 -4.21 -0.63
C LYS A 127 5.96 -4.12 -0.58
N LEU A 128 5.38 -4.02 0.62
CA LEU A 128 3.93 -3.84 0.76
C LEU A 128 3.47 -2.49 0.20
N LEU A 129 3.92 -1.37 0.78
CA LEU A 129 3.32 -0.06 0.49
C LEU A 129 3.58 0.43 -0.94
N TYR A 130 4.73 0.09 -1.53
CA TYR A 130 5.06 0.46 -2.90
C TYR A 130 4.59 -0.55 -3.93
N GLY A 131 4.24 -1.77 -3.48
CA GLY A 131 3.65 -2.81 -4.31
C GLY A 131 2.13 -2.83 -4.32
N LEU A 132 1.44 -1.98 -3.55
CA LEU A 132 -0.02 -1.96 -3.58
C LEU A 132 -0.56 -1.60 -5.00
N PRO A 133 -1.61 -2.30 -5.48
CA PRO A 133 -2.31 -3.39 -4.82
C PRO A 133 -1.69 -4.80 -5.03
N MET A 134 -0.76 -4.97 -5.98
CA MET A 134 -0.16 -6.27 -6.35
C MET A 134 0.43 -7.04 -5.16
N SER A 135 1.09 -6.36 -4.22
CA SER A 135 1.69 -6.98 -3.04
C SER A 135 0.68 -7.67 -2.10
N LEU A 136 -0.61 -7.37 -2.24
CA LEU A 136 -1.65 -7.97 -1.40
C LEU A 136 -1.83 -9.47 -1.67
N GLU A 137 -1.52 -9.96 -2.87
CA GLU A 137 -1.60 -11.40 -3.18
C GLU A 137 -0.77 -12.24 -2.21
N GLU A 138 0.41 -11.74 -1.84
CA GLU A 138 1.28 -12.41 -0.87
C GLU A 138 0.99 -11.99 0.57
N ALA A 139 0.72 -10.71 0.81
CA ALA A 139 0.68 -10.14 2.16
C ALA A 139 -0.68 -10.31 2.87
N MET A 140 -1.78 -10.42 2.12
CA MET A 140 -3.13 -10.49 2.65
C MET A 140 -3.43 -11.90 3.19
N LYS A 141 -4.06 -11.95 4.37
CA LYS A 141 -4.64 -13.16 4.96
C LYS A 141 -6.06 -13.36 4.46
N GLU A 142 -6.89 -12.33 4.57
CA GLU A 142 -8.29 -12.35 4.12
C GLU A 142 -8.85 -10.94 3.89
N VAL A 143 -9.91 -10.88 3.08
CA VAL A 143 -10.80 -9.71 3.03
C VAL A 143 -11.84 -9.86 4.14
N VAL A 144 -11.97 -8.84 4.98
CA VAL A 144 -12.93 -8.79 6.09
C VAL A 144 -14.30 -8.33 5.59
N SER A 145 -14.35 -7.22 4.86
CA SER A 145 -15.58 -6.67 4.31
C SER A 145 -15.32 -5.69 3.17
N THR A 146 -16.34 -5.43 2.36
CA THR A 146 -16.32 -4.39 1.33
C THR A 146 -17.54 -3.50 1.44
N SER A 147 -17.34 -2.19 1.31
CA SER A 147 -18.42 -1.20 1.36
C SER A 147 -18.23 -0.07 0.36
N ASP A 148 -19.31 0.67 0.11
CA ASP A 148 -19.31 1.85 -0.74
C ASP A 148 -19.04 3.10 0.09
N ILE A 149 -18.06 3.91 -0.31
CA ILE A 149 -17.71 5.14 0.40
C ILE A 149 -17.38 6.28 -0.57
N LEU A 150 -17.52 7.51 -0.09
CA LEU A 150 -16.92 8.68 -0.72
C LEU A 150 -15.55 8.93 -0.08
N PHE A 151 -14.47 8.58 -0.78
CA PHE A 151 -13.09 8.78 -0.31
C PHE A 151 -12.45 9.92 -1.12
N ASN A 152 -11.99 10.96 -0.43
CA ASN A 152 -11.41 12.17 -1.05
C ASN A 152 -12.27 12.73 -2.21
N ASN A 153 -13.58 12.86 -1.98
CA ASN A 153 -14.58 13.31 -2.96
C ASN A 153 -14.77 12.39 -4.19
N GLU A 154 -14.31 11.14 -4.13
CA GLU A 154 -14.50 10.14 -5.19
C GLU A 154 -15.25 8.91 -4.69
N ASN A 155 -16.14 8.37 -5.53
CA ASN A 155 -16.87 7.14 -5.19
C ASN A 155 -15.92 5.93 -5.27
N CYS A 156 -15.68 5.29 -4.14
CA CYS A 156 -14.76 4.18 -3.99
C CYS A 156 -15.44 2.94 -3.40
N TYR A 157 -14.84 1.79 -3.68
CA TYR A 157 -14.94 0.63 -2.80
C TYR A 157 -13.93 0.82 -1.64
N SER A 158 -14.37 0.62 -0.41
CA SER A 158 -13.51 0.44 0.76
C SER A 158 -13.43 -1.05 1.06
N ILE A 159 -12.25 -1.63 0.91
CA ILE A 159 -11.99 -3.06 1.12
C ILE A 159 -11.18 -3.19 2.42
N GLU A 160 -11.81 -3.70 3.46
CA GLU A 160 -11.16 -3.97 4.74
C GLU A 160 -10.43 -5.31 4.65
N ILE A 161 -9.14 -5.32 4.98
CA ILE A 161 -8.28 -6.50 4.86
C ILE A 161 -7.54 -6.77 6.17
N GLU A 162 -7.25 -8.04 6.42
CA GLU A 162 -6.28 -8.49 7.42
C GLU A 162 -5.01 -8.98 6.71
N LEU A 163 -3.85 -8.50 7.14
CA LEU A 163 -2.54 -8.98 6.69
C LEU A 163 -2.10 -10.20 7.49
N LYS A 164 -1.32 -11.08 6.85
CA LYS A 164 -0.71 -12.26 7.51
C LYS A 164 0.14 -11.85 8.71
N GLU A 165 0.96 -10.81 8.53
CA GLU A 165 1.86 -10.26 9.53
C GLU A 165 1.64 -8.76 9.71
N ALA A 166 1.87 -8.26 10.93
CA ALA A 166 1.78 -6.84 11.21
C ALA A 166 3.02 -6.11 10.64
N ILE A 167 2.79 -5.12 9.79
CA ILE A 167 3.85 -4.19 9.34
C ILE A 167 3.85 -2.94 10.23
N ILE A 168 2.75 -2.18 10.19
CA ILE A 168 2.41 -1.13 11.15
C ILE A 168 1.22 -1.61 11.97
N SER A 169 0.16 -2.03 11.26
CA SER A 169 -0.97 -2.80 11.78
C SER A 169 -1.22 -4.02 10.89
N LYS A 170 -2.01 -4.98 11.39
CA LYS A 170 -2.59 -6.07 10.59
C LYS A 170 -3.81 -5.62 9.78
N PHE A 171 -4.49 -4.54 10.20
CA PHE A 171 -5.78 -4.16 9.65
C PHE A 171 -5.64 -2.90 8.78
N TRP A 172 -6.02 -3.04 7.51
CA TRP A 172 -5.91 -1.97 6.53
C TRP A 172 -7.23 -1.84 5.79
N ASN A 173 -7.60 -0.61 5.40
CA ASN A 173 -8.70 -0.36 4.47
C ASN A 173 -8.10 0.13 3.16
N ILE A 174 -8.47 -0.49 2.06
CA ILE A 174 -7.99 -0.15 0.72
C ILE A 174 -9.08 0.58 -0.04
N TYR A 175 -8.76 1.75 -0.60
CA TYR A 175 -9.72 2.55 -1.36
C TYR A 175 -9.49 2.42 -2.86
N VAL A 176 -10.44 1.82 -3.57
CA VAL A 176 -10.38 1.57 -5.02
C VAL A 176 -11.46 2.40 -5.71
N SER A 177 -11.08 3.19 -6.71
CA SER A 177 -12.03 3.96 -7.51
C SER A 177 -13.05 3.07 -8.22
N LYS A 178 -14.33 3.42 -8.13
CA LYS A 178 -15.37 2.73 -8.91
C LYS A 178 -15.37 3.12 -10.39
N ASN A 179 -14.75 4.23 -10.72
CA ASN A 179 -14.74 4.76 -12.09
C ASN A 179 -13.75 3.99 -12.96
N ASP A 180 -12.55 3.75 -12.45
CA ASP A 180 -11.43 3.22 -13.24
C ASP A 180 -10.64 2.09 -12.53
N MET A 181 -11.11 1.63 -11.37
CA MET A 181 -10.45 0.60 -10.55
C MET A 181 -9.02 0.97 -10.11
N THR A 182 -8.65 2.24 -10.15
CA THR A 182 -7.36 2.71 -9.63
C THR A 182 -7.36 2.79 -8.10
N LEU A 183 -6.20 2.55 -7.51
CA LEU A 183 -5.97 2.69 -6.08
C LEU A 183 -5.88 4.17 -5.68
N LYS A 184 -6.66 4.57 -4.68
CA LYS A 184 -6.79 5.97 -4.25
C LYS A 184 -6.16 6.29 -2.90
N GLY A 185 -6.00 5.28 -2.06
CA GLY A 185 -5.41 5.45 -0.75
C GLY A 185 -5.61 4.23 0.11
N VAL A 186 -5.11 4.32 1.34
CA VAL A 186 -5.30 3.32 2.37
C VAL A 186 -5.48 3.96 3.74
N ASP A 187 -6.19 3.28 4.62
CA ASP A 187 -6.10 3.51 6.07
C ASP A 187 -5.36 2.36 6.72
N ILE A 188 -4.50 2.66 7.67
CA ILE A 188 -3.81 1.71 8.56
C ILE A 188 -4.45 1.84 9.93
N VAL A 189 -5.20 0.83 10.36
CA VAL A 189 -6.14 0.95 11.48
C VAL A 189 -5.69 0.10 12.66
N PHE A 190 -5.86 0.61 13.89
CA PHE A 190 -5.69 -0.15 15.12
C PHE A 190 -7.07 -0.36 15.77
N PRO A 191 -7.72 -1.52 15.62
CA PRO A 191 -9.08 -1.74 16.13
C PRO A 191 -9.22 -1.50 17.64
N ASP A 192 -8.15 -1.77 18.40
CA ASP A 192 -8.10 -1.59 19.85
C ASP A 192 -7.76 -0.16 20.28
N ASP A 193 -7.40 0.73 19.35
CA ASP A 193 -7.02 2.12 19.63
C ASP A 193 -7.39 3.06 18.47
N PRO A 194 -8.66 3.50 18.39
CA PRO A 194 -9.15 4.34 17.29
C PRO A 194 -8.49 5.72 17.17
N GLU A 195 -7.78 6.16 18.21
CA GLU A 195 -7.01 7.41 18.20
C GLU A 195 -5.66 7.25 17.48
N LYS A 196 -5.29 6.03 17.10
CA LYS A 196 -4.11 5.71 16.31
C LYS A 196 -4.49 5.30 14.90
N GLY A 197 -3.56 5.54 13.99
CA GLY A 197 -3.63 5.07 12.62
C GLY A 197 -3.18 6.16 11.67
N ASP A 198 -2.93 5.73 10.44
CA ASP A 198 -2.51 6.61 9.37
C ASP A 198 -3.48 6.47 8.21
N ARG A 199 -3.89 7.59 7.63
CA ARG A 199 -4.51 7.65 6.32
C ARG A 199 -3.47 8.07 5.31
N ILE A 200 -3.42 7.36 4.18
CA ILE A 200 -2.51 7.67 3.08
C ILE A 200 -3.34 7.96 1.83
N TYR A 201 -3.26 9.19 1.33
CA TYR A 201 -3.83 9.55 0.02
C TYR A 201 -2.80 9.31 -1.08
N PHE A 202 -3.23 8.69 -2.17
CA PHE A 202 -2.39 8.47 -3.35
C PHE A 202 -2.66 9.53 -4.41
N ASP A 203 -1.57 10.11 -4.93
CA ASP A 203 -1.63 11.11 -5.98
C ASP A 203 -0.56 10.87 -7.04
N GLY A 204 -0.93 11.15 -8.29
CA GLY A 204 -0.14 10.88 -9.48
C GLY A 204 0.15 9.40 -9.71
N THR A 205 0.64 9.10 -10.90
CA THR A 205 1.06 7.75 -11.28
C THR A 205 2.44 7.83 -11.92
N ILE A 206 3.31 6.89 -11.55
CA ILE A 206 4.57 6.63 -12.25
C ILE A 206 4.48 5.22 -12.86
N ASN A 207 5.02 5.07 -14.07
CA ASN A 207 5.18 3.76 -14.71
C ASN A 207 6.62 3.31 -14.52
N ILE A 208 6.82 2.11 -13.97
CA ILE A 208 8.14 1.50 -13.75
C ILE A 208 8.06 0.10 -14.32
N ASP A 209 8.76 -0.15 -15.42
CA ASP A 209 8.74 -1.45 -16.13
C ASP A 209 7.33 -2.01 -16.40
N GLY A 210 6.36 -1.14 -16.67
CA GLY A 210 4.97 -1.51 -16.94
C GLY A 210 4.06 -1.49 -15.70
N LEU A 211 4.61 -1.40 -14.49
CA LEU A 211 3.86 -1.24 -13.25
C LEU A 211 3.42 0.22 -13.08
N LYS A 212 2.12 0.44 -12.87
CA LYS A 212 1.59 1.75 -12.48
C LYS A 212 1.54 1.84 -10.97
N ILE A 213 2.35 2.71 -10.40
CA ILE A 213 2.46 2.88 -8.95
C ILE A 213 2.06 4.31 -8.58
N PRO A 214 1.35 4.54 -7.46
CA PRO A 214 1.19 5.88 -6.92
C PRO A 214 2.52 6.61 -6.81
N ARG A 215 2.62 7.78 -7.45
CA ARG A 215 3.86 8.57 -7.43
C ARG A 215 4.06 9.24 -6.07
N ILE A 216 2.96 9.68 -5.46
CA ILE A 216 2.94 10.43 -4.21
C ILE A 216 2.04 9.72 -3.20
N ARG A 217 2.48 9.70 -1.94
CA ARG A 217 1.75 9.18 -0.77
C ARG A 217 1.69 10.28 0.28
N HIS A 218 0.53 10.88 0.50
CA HIS A 218 0.33 11.90 1.53
C HIS A 218 -0.14 11.22 2.81
N TRP A 219 0.67 11.31 3.87
CA TRP A 219 0.40 10.73 5.18
C TRP A 219 -0.35 11.71 6.05
N HIS A 220 -1.44 11.25 6.63
CA HIS A 220 -2.30 11.98 7.54
C HIS A 220 -2.59 11.12 8.76
N GLU A 221 -2.75 11.75 9.92
CA GLU A 221 -3.28 11.09 11.12
C GLU A 221 -4.73 10.64 10.83
N LEU A 222 -5.05 9.37 11.09
CA LEU A 222 -6.39 8.84 10.77
C LEU A 222 -7.51 9.52 11.57
N LYS A 223 -7.22 9.95 12.81
CA LYS A 223 -8.21 10.49 13.76
C LYS A 223 -8.84 11.82 13.32
N ASP A 224 -8.04 12.69 12.70
CA ASP A 224 -8.42 14.09 12.42
C ASP A 224 -7.92 14.60 11.06
N ASP A 225 -7.35 13.71 10.25
CA ASP A 225 -6.81 13.98 8.92
C ASP A 225 -5.68 15.04 8.93
N THR A 226 -4.99 15.21 10.06
CA THR A 226 -3.85 16.13 10.15
C THR A 226 -2.68 15.62 9.30
N TYR A 227 -2.15 16.48 8.42
CA TYR A 227 -1.00 16.14 7.58
C TYR A 227 0.27 15.88 8.39
N SER A 228 0.88 14.71 8.18
CA SER A 228 2.10 14.24 8.85
C SER A 228 3.33 14.27 7.94
N GLY A 229 3.13 14.20 6.63
CA GLY A 229 4.22 14.22 5.66
C GLY A 229 3.84 13.60 4.32
N SER A 230 4.82 13.49 3.43
CA SER A 230 4.60 12.84 2.13
C SER A 230 5.78 11.98 1.73
N ASP A 231 5.55 10.98 0.89
CA ASP A 231 6.59 10.29 0.15
C ASP A 231 6.40 10.58 -1.34
N LEU A 232 7.44 11.09 -2.00
CA LEU A 232 7.41 11.50 -3.40
C LEU A 232 8.50 10.76 -4.18
N ILE A 233 8.10 9.95 -5.16
CA ILE A 233 9.05 9.36 -6.10
C ILE A 233 9.47 10.45 -7.09
N ILE A 234 10.71 10.95 -6.93
CA ILE A 234 11.22 12.08 -7.74
C ILE A 234 12.00 11.64 -8.97
N LYS A 235 12.65 10.48 -8.92
CA LYS A 235 13.22 9.82 -10.08
C LYS A 235 13.30 8.32 -9.86
N GLU A 236 13.26 7.60 -10.96
CA GLU A 236 13.88 6.29 -11.05
C GLU A 236 15.40 6.45 -11.18
N ILE A 237 16.14 5.57 -10.52
CA ILE A 237 17.60 5.56 -10.58
C ILE A 237 17.98 4.45 -11.54
N GLN A 238 18.38 4.83 -12.75
CA GLN A 238 19.07 3.91 -13.66
C GLN A 238 20.46 3.64 -13.08
N GLU A 239 20.84 2.36 -12.97
CA GLU A 239 22.19 1.94 -12.61
C GLU A 239 23.21 2.31 -13.69
#